data_AF-A0A4S2HHA6-F1
#
_entry.id   AF-A0A4S2HHA6-F1
#
_cell.length_a   1.000
_cell.length_b   1.000
_cell.length_c   1.000
_cell.angle_alpha   90.00
_cell.angle_beta   90.00
_cell.angle_gamma   90.00
#
_symmetry.space_group_name_H-M   'P 1'
#
loop_
_entity.id
_entity.type
_entity.pdbx_description
1 polymer ?
#
loop_
_entity_poly.entity_id
_entity_poly.type
_entity_poly.pdbx_seq_one_letter_code
_entity_poly.pdbx_strand_id
1 'polypeptide(L)' 'MARPKKEDFNQIKYQNEFNKANYDRVEVNMPKGKKAIVKEAAAAAGQSVSEYINQAIDARMGLD' A
#
# COMPACT_ATOMS: atom_id res chain seq x y z
N MET A 1 -30.68 -32.82 -11.36
CA MET A 1 -30.39 -31.40 -11.05
C MET A 1 -28.88 -31.22 -11.09
N ALA A 2 -28.34 -30.46 -12.04
CA ALA A 2 -26.90 -30.23 -12.14
C ALA A 2 -26.44 -29.36 -10.96
N ARG A 3 -25.45 -29.82 -10.20
CA ARG A 3 -24.86 -29.06 -9.09
C ARG A 3 -24.28 -27.75 -9.66
N PRO A 4 -24.62 -26.57 -9.12
CA PRO A 4 -24.03 -25.33 -9.61
C PRO A 4 -22.52 -25.41 -9.41
N LYS A 5 -21.78 -25.16 -10.49
CA LYS A 5 -20.32 -25.09 -10.50
C LYS A 5 -19.95 -23.98 -9.52
N LYS A 6 -19.24 -24.31 -8.44
CA LYS A 6 -18.66 -23.29 -7.55
C LYS A 6 -17.75 -22.44 -8.44
N GLU A 7 -18.10 -21.16 -8.61
CA GLU A 7 -17.18 -20.22 -9.24
C GLU A 7 -15.89 -20.24 -8.43
N ASP A 8 -14.76 -20.55 -9.08
CA ASP A 8 -13.46 -20.49 -8.45
C ASP A 8 -13.25 -19.08 -7.92
N PHE A 9 -13.02 -18.96 -6.60
CA PHE A 9 -12.79 -17.68 -5.95
C PHE A 9 -11.62 -16.97 -6.63
N ASN A 10 -11.92 -15.88 -7.32
CA ASN A 10 -10.90 -15.09 -8.00
C ASN A 10 -10.26 -14.12 -6.98
N GLN A 11 -9.22 -14.61 -6.32
CA GLN A 11 -8.45 -13.88 -5.32
C GLN A 11 -7.91 -12.55 -5.85
N ILE A 12 -7.48 -12.48 -7.11
CA ILE A 12 -6.95 -11.25 -7.72
C ILE A 12 -8.05 -10.19 -7.82
N LYS A 13 -9.24 -10.59 -8.29
CA LYS A 13 -10.39 -9.67 -8.38
C LYS A 13 -10.78 -9.15 -7.01
N TYR A 14 -10.86 -10.03 -6.02
CA TYR A 14 -11.17 -9.66 -4.64
C TYR A 14 -10.15 -8.67 -4.05
N GLN A 15 -8.85 -8.94 -4.20
CA GLN A 15 -7.79 -8.06 -3.72
C GLN A 15 -7.85 -6.69 -4.40
N ASN A 16 -8.11 -6.64 -5.71
CA ASN A 16 -8.22 -5.38 -6.44
C ASN A 16 -9.42 -4.55 -5.98
N GLU A 17 -10.59 -5.17 -5.80
CA GLU A 17 -11.80 -4.50 -5.30
C GLU A 17 -11.61 -4.01 -3.87
N PHE A 18 -11.02 -4.83 -2.99
CA PHE A 18 -10.69 -4.44 -1.63
C PHE A 18 -9.71 -3.26 -1.59
N ASN A 19 -8.63 -3.33 -2.39
CA ASN A 19 -7.64 -2.25 -2.40
C ASN A 19 -8.23 -0.94 -2.92
N LYS A 20 -9.08 -1.00 -3.94
CA LYS A 20 -9.75 0.17 -4.51
C LYS A 20 -10.76 0.81 -3.54
N ALA A 21 -11.41 0.01 -2.71
CA ALA A 21 -12.41 0.50 -1.76
C ALA A 21 -11.79 1.10 -0.49
N ASN A 22 -10.62 0.61 -0.06
CA ASN A 22 -10.05 0.94 1.25
C ASN A 22 -8.81 1.83 1.21
N TYR A 23 -8.15 1.98 0.05
CA TYR A 23 -6.89 2.74 -0.05
C TYR A 23 -6.93 3.73 -1.19
N ASP A 24 -6.50 4.96 -0.90
CA ASP A 24 -6.14 5.93 -1.92
C ASP A 24 -4.74 5.62 -2.45
N ARG A 25 -4.62 5.45 -3.77
CA ARG A 25 -3.34 5.17 -4.42
C ARG A 25 -2.70 6.47 -4.89
N VAL A 26 -1.55 6.82 -4.31
CA VAL A 26 -0.75 7.98 -4.72
C VAL A 26 0.55 7.50 -5.36
N GLU A 27 0.85 8.02 -6.55
CA GLU A 27 2.16 7.85 -7.17
C GLU A 27 3.06 9.02 -6.76
N VAL A 28 4.21 8.71 -6.15
CA VAL A 28 5.14 9.72 -5.62
C VAL A 28 6.40 9.73 -6.46
N ASN A 29 6.66 10.87 -7.12
CA ASN A 29 7.89 11.08 -7.85
C ASN A 29 8.97 11.58 -6.89
N MET A 30 10.06 10.83 -6.81
CA MET A 30 11.24 11.18 -6.01
C MET A 30 12.48 11.29 -6.92
N PRO A 31 13.45 12.16 -6.58
CA PRO A 31 14.72 12.19 -7.30
C PRO A 31 15.44 10.83 -7.19
N LYS A 32 16.24 10.51 -8.22
CA LYS A 32 17.00 9.26 -8.27
C LYS A 32 17.86 9.09 -7.01
N GLY A 33 17.89 7.88 -6.47
CA GLY A 33 18.62 7.54 -5.24
C GLY A 33 17.82 7.77 -3.95
N LYS A 34 16.85 8.69 -3.92
CA LYS A 34 16.09 9.00 -2.69
C LYS A 34 15.26 7.83 -2.18
N LYS A 35 14.74 6.99 -3.08
CA LYS A 35 14.02 5.76 -2.71
C LYS A 35 14.88 4.81 -1.85
N ALA A 36 16.18 4.72 -2.12
CA ALA A 36 17.08 3.87 -1.34
C ALA A 36 17.23 4.42 0.08
N ILE A 37 17.44 5.74 0.21
CA ILE A 37 17.53 6.44 1.49
C ILE A 37 16.26 6.24 2.32
N VAL A 38 15.09 6.40 1.71
CA VAL A 38 13.80 6.18 2.41
C VAL A 38 13.64 4.72 2.82
N LYS A 39 14.11 3.77 2.01
CA LYS A 39 14.07 2.34 2.36
C LYS A 39 14.95 2.02 3.57
N GLU A 40 16.15 2.60 3.63
CA GLU A 40 17.04 2.43 4.77
C GLU A 40 16.47 3.10 6.03
N ALA A 41 15.92 4.31 5.91
CA ALA A 41 15.27 5.00 7.03
C ALA A 41 14.06 4.23 7.56
N ALA A 42 13.21 3.70 6.67
CA ALA A 42 12.07 2.87 7.04
C ALA A 42 12.53 1.57 7.72
N ALA A 43 13.57 0.91 7.20
CA ALA A 43 14.14 -0.28 7.81
C ALA A 43 14.72 0.00 9.21
N ALA A 44 15.39 1.14 9.40
CA ALA A 44 15.89 1.57 10.69
C ALA A 44 14.77 1.88 11.69
N ALA A 45 13.63 2.40 11.21
CA ALA A 45 12.42 2.58 12.00
C ALA A 45 11.63 1.27 12.25
N GLY A 46 12.00 0.16 11.60
CA GLY A 46 11.27 -1.11 11.68
C GLY A 46 9.95 -1.11 10.91
N GLN A 47 9.77 -0.19 9.95
CA GLN A 47 8.53 0.04 9.23
C GLN A 47 8.64 -0.28 7.75
N SER A 48 7.48 -0.50 7.12
CA SER A 48 7.43 -0.56 5.66
C SER A 48 7.68 0.82 5.05
N VAL A 49 8.22 0.87 3.84
CA VAL A 49 8.44 2.14 3.11
C VAL A 49 7.14 2.93 2.96
N SER A 50 6.02 2.25 2.73
CA SER A 50 4.72 2.91 2.58
C SER A 50 4.24 3.51 3.90
N GLU A 51 4.39 2.78 5.00
CA GLU A 51 4.00 3.24 6.34
C GLU A 51 4.87 4.43 6.78
N TYR A 52 6.18 4.35 6.55
CA TYR A 52 7.11 5.44 6.83
C TYR A 52 6.77 6.72 6.04
N ILE A 53 6.38 6.58 4.77
CA ILE A 53 5.95 7.73 3.95
C ILE A 53 4.62 8.30 4.47
N ASN A 54 3.65 7.45 4.78
CA ASN A 54 2.34 7.90 5.28
C ASN A 54 2.48 8.62 6.62
N GLN A 55 3.25 8.08 7.57
CA GLN A 55 3.53 8.76 8.83
C GLN A 55 4.21 10.13 8.62
N ALA A 56 5.16 10.23 7.67
CA ALA A 56 5.77 11.52 7.38
C ALA A 56 4.76 12.54 6.80
N ILE A 57 3.74 12.07 6.08
CA ILE A 57 2.63 12.91 5.59
C ILE A 57 1.73 13.32 6.75
N ASP A 58 1.30 12.37 7.59
CA ASP A 58 0.45 12.61 8.76
C ASP A 58 1.09 13.61 9.72
N ALA A 59 2.38 13.42 10.00
CA ALA A 59 3.19 14.35 10.79
C ALA A 59 3.24 15.76 10.21
N ARG A 60 3.33 15.87 8.88
CA ARG A 60 3.35 17.17 8.21
C ARG A 60 1.98 17.84 8.21
N MET A 61 0.92 17.05 8.21
CA MET A 61 -0.47 17.51 8.32
C MET A 61 -0.87 17.81 9.77
N GLY A 62 -0.05 17.43 10.75
CA GLY A 62 -0.35 17.56 12.18
C GLY A 62 -1.40 16.57 12.66
N LEU A 63 -1.42 15.37 12.08
CA LEU A 63 -2.35 14.27 12.37
C LEU A 63 -1.76 13.20 13.30
N ASP A 64 -0.55 13.43 13.83
CA ASP A 64 0.17 12.56 14.78
C ASP A 64 -0.45 12.55 16.20
#